data_AF-A0A2T4DAE4-F1
#
_entry.id   AF-A0A2T4DAE4-F1
#
_cell.length_a   1.000
_cell.length_b   1.000
_cell.length_c   1.000
_cell.angle_alpha   90.00
_cell.angle_beta   90.00
_cell.angle_gamma   90.00
#
_symmetry.space_group_name_H-M   'P 1'
#
loop_
_entity.id
_entity.type
_entity.pdbx_description
1 polymer ?
#
loop_
_entity_poly.entity_id
_entity_poly.type
_entity_poly.pdbx_seq_one_letter_code
_entity_poly.pdbx_strand_id
1 'polypeptide(L)' 'LLKQVESASISGQTGVLTMTSQGSIHREQLWAQFRNGVPELIPDPVPEESEAETPEQETAPLSE' A
#
# COMPACT_ATOMS: atom_id res chain seq x y z
N LEU A 1 17.38 -9.43 15.15
CA LEU A 1 16.45 -10.27 14.38
C LEU A 1 16.18 -9.72 12.97
N LEU A 2 15.53 -8.57 12.76
CA LEU A 2 15.27 -8.04 11.39
C LEU A 2 16.53 -7.73 10.57
N LYS A 3 17.65 -7.35 11.21
CA LYS A 3 18.91 -7.08 10.52
C LYS A 3 19.64 -8.30 9.94
N GLN A 4 19.21 -9.51 10.28
CA GLN A 4 19.96 -10.74 9.96
C GLN A 4 19.35 -11.52 8.79
N VAL A 5 18.15 -11.19 8.33
CA VAL A 5 17.48 -11.88 7.22
C VAL A 5 16.75 -10.84 6.39
N GLU A 6 17.14 -10.72 5.12
CA GLU A 6 16.68 -9.71 4.15
C GLU A 6 15.18 -9.83 3.80
N SER A 7 14.53 -10.89 4.29
CA SER A 7 13.10 -11.20 4.13
C SER A 7 12.41 -11.58 5.45
N ALA A 8 13.00 -11.29 6.61
CA ALA A 8 12.36 -11.60 7.88
C ALA A 8 11.12 -10.72 8.12
N SER A 9 9.97 -11.37 8.28
CA SER A 9 8.79 -10.78 8.91
C SER A 9 8.78 -11.12 10.40
N ILE A 10 8.53 -10.13 11.25
CA ILE A 10 8.31 -10.35 12.69
C ILE A 10 6.90 -9.89 13.04
N SER A 11 6.09 -10.78 13.61
CA SER A 11 4.85 -10.39 14.29
C SER A 11 5.19 -9.67 15.58
N GLY A 12 5.11 -8.34 15.55
CA GLY A 12 5.33 -7.47 16.69
C GLY A 12 4.03 -7.04 17.36
N GLN A 13 4.16 -6.29 18.46
CA GLN A 13 3.02 -5.76 19.20
C GLN A 13 2.18 -4.74 18.38
N THR A 14 2.78 -4.15 17.35
CA THR A 14 2.16 -3.09 16.52
C THR A 14 1.74 -3.55 15.13
N GLY A 15 1.89 -4.85 14.83
CA GLY A 15 1.61 -5.42 13.51
C GLY A 15 2.79 -6.23 12.97
N VAL A 16 2.72 -6.56 11.69
CA VAL A 16 3.81 -7.28 11.00
C VAL A 16 4.88 -6.27 10.62
N LEU A 17 6.12 -6.53 11.05
CA LEU A 17 7.28 -5.71 10.75
C LEU A 17 8.15 -6.40 9.71
N THR A 18 8.53 -5.65 8.68
CA THR A 18 9.52 -6.07 7.67
C THR A 18 10.60 -5.01 7.56
N MET A 19 11.73 -5.33 6.93
CA MET A 19 12.84 -4.41 6.75
C MET A 19 13.26 -4.36 5.29
N THR A 20 13.52 -3.16 4.76
CA THR A 20 14.13 -3.00 3.44
C THR A 20 15.62 -3.37 3.50
N SER A 21 16.24 -3.63 2.34
CA SER A 21 17.69 -3.88 2.24
C SER A 21 18.54 -2.70 2.74
N GLN A 22 17.99 -1.48 2.75
CA GLN A 22 18.63 -0.28 3.32
C GLN A 22 18.46 -0.15 4.85
N GLY A 23 17.72 -1.06 5.48
CA GLY A 23 17.53 -1.08 6.93
C GLY A 23 16.32 -0.27 7.45
N SER A 24 15.46 0.24 6.58
CA SER A 24 14.22 0.91 6.97
C SER A 24 13.16 -0.11 7.39
N ILE A 25 12.38 0.19 8.43
CA ILE A 25 11.32 -0.70 8.93
C ILE A 25 9.99 -0.34 8.27
N HIS A 26 9.35 -1.32 7.65
CA HIS A 26 7.98 -1.23 7.17
C HIS A 26 7.05 -1.96 8.14
N ARG A 27 5.80 -1.50 8.23
CA ARG A 27 4.80 -2.06 9.13
C ARG A 27 3.45 -2.16 8.44
N GLU A 28 2.86 -3.34 8.50
CA GLU A 28 1.45 -3.54 8.15
C GLU A 28 0.60 -3.23 9.38
N GLN A 29 -0.36 -2.31 9.22
CA GLN A 29 -1.20 -1.84 10.32
C GLN A 29 -2.63 -1.68 9.84
N LEU A 30 -3.57 -2.11 10.68
CA LEU A 30 -5.00 -1.91 10.46
C LEU A 30 -5.35 -0.42 10.63
N TRP A 31 -6.28 0.04 9.80
CA TRP A 31 -6.86 1.37 9.91
C TRP A 31 -8.27 1.29 10.48
N ALA A 32 -8.65 2.28 11.28
CA ALA A 32 -9.97 2.36 11.86
C ALA A 32 -10.53 3.78 11.73
N GLN A 33 -11.84 3.87 11.53
CA GLN A 33 -12.59 5.12 11.63
C GLN A 33 -13.41 5.08 12.92
N PHE A 34 -13.33 6.14 13.72
CA PHE A 34 -14.15 6.25 14.91
C PHE A 34 -15.59 6.61 14.53
N ARG A 35 -16.54 5.79 14.99
CA ARG A 35 -17.97 6.06 14.89
C ARG A 35 -18.60 5.96 16.26
N ASN A 36 -19.20 7.06 16.72
CA ASN A 36 -19.76 7.17 18.06
C ASN A 36 -18.77 6.79 19.18
N GLY A 37 -17.48 7.13 19.00
CA GLY A 37 -16.41 6.81 19.95
C GLY A 37 -15.90 5.37 19.90
N VAL A 38 -16.47 4.51 19.05
CA VAL A 38 -16.01 3.14 18.84
C VAL A 38 -15.14 3.08 17.58
N PRO A 39 -13.91 2.51 17.62
CA PRO A 39 -13.11 2.31 16.43
C PRO A 39 -13.72 1.18 15.59
N GLU A 40 -14.11 1.50 14.36
CA GLU A 40 -14.58 0.53 13.37
C GLU A 40 -13.49 0.31 12.32
N LEU A 41 -13.19 -0.96 11.99
CA LEU A 41 -12.17 -1.32 11.01
C LEU A 41 -12.54 -0.79 9.63
N ILE A 42 -11.58 -0.14 8.97
CA ILE A 42 -11.69 0.25 7.57
C ILE A 42 -11.23 -0.94 6.72
N PRO A 43 -12.01 -1.39 5.73
CA PRO A 43 -11.57 -2.41 4.78
C PRO A 43 -10.26 -1.99 4.10
N ASP A 44 -9.37 -2.94 3.84
CA ASP A 44 -8.17 -2.64 3.06
C ASP A 44 -8.57 -2.07 1.70
N PRO A 45 -7.87 -1.01 1.24
CA PRO A 45 -8.11 -0.50 -0.09
C PRO A 45 -7.85 -1.62 -1.11
N VAL A 46 -8.81 -1.84 -2.00
CA VAL A 46 -8.59 -2.70 -3.16
C VAL A 46 -7.47 -2.04 -3.97
N PRO A 47 -6.37 -2.74 -4.28
CA PRO A 47 -5.36 -2.18 -5.16
C PRO A 47 -6.04 -1.79 -6.46
N GLU A 48 -6.04 -0.50 -6.81
CA GLU A 48 -6.45 -0.11 -8.15
C GLU A 48 -5.45 -0.75 -9.10
N GLU A 49 -5.93 -1.68 -9.93
CA GLU A 49 -5.17 -2.14 -11.09
C GLU A 49 -4.76 -0.87 -11.82
N SER A 50 -3.46 -0.61 -11.89
CA SER A 50 -2.93 0.57 -12.56
C SER A 50 -3.62 0.67 -13.92
N GLU A 51 -4.46 1.70 -14.10
CA GLU A 51 -4.93 2.07 -15.42
C GLU A 51 -3.66 2.23 -16.25
N ALA A 52 -3.43 1.26 -17.13
CA ALA A 52 -2.35 1.31 -18.08
C ALA A 52 -2.48 2.67 -18.77
N GLU A 53 -1.43 3.48 -18.64
CA GLU A 53 -1.26 4.73 -19.36
C GLU A 53 -1.71 4.50 -20.81
N THR A 54 -2.90 4.99 -21.14
CA THR A 54 -3.37 4.97 -22.52
C THR A 54 -2.45 5.96 -23.24
N PRO A 55 -1.62 5.52 -24.20
CA PRO A 55 -0.72 6.45 -24.85
C PRO A 55 -1.59 7.44 -25.63
N GLU A 56 -1.39 8.73 -25.36
CA GLU A 56 -1.92 9.83 -26.15
C GLU A 56 -1.56 9.59 -27.62
N GLN A 57 -2.53 9.12 -28.42
CA GLN A 57 -2.43 9.15 -29.87
C GLN A 57 -3.01 10.47 -30.37
N GLU A 58 -2.10 11.43 -30.53
CA GLU A 58 -2.24 12.56 -31.44
C GLU A 58 -2.42 12.05 -32.87
N THR A 59 -3.63 12.13 -33.42
CA THR A 59 -3.88 12.16 -34.88
C THR A 59 -5.00 13.13 -35.24
N ALA A 60 -4.61 14.36 -35.63
CA ALA A 60 -5.07 15.23 -36.74
C ALA A 60 -6.59 15.41 -37.10
N PRO A 61 -6.98 16.57 -37.69
CA PRO A 61 -8.30 17.18 -37.49
C PRO A 61 -9.42 16.64 -38.39
N LEU A 62 -10.65 16.71 -37.86
CA LEU A 62 -11.89 16.42 -38.58
C LEU A 62 -12.17 17.52 -39.62
N SER A 63 -12.34 17.14 -40.89
CA SER A 63 -12.93 17.97 -41.94
C SER A 63 -14.15 17.27 -42.51
N GLU A 64 -15.33 17.88 -42.42
CA GLU A 64 -16.39 17.86 -43.44
C GLU A 64 -17.31 19.08 -43.24
#